data_AF-A0A961G337-F1
#
_entry.id   AF-A0A961G337-F1
#
_cell.length_a   1.000
_cell.length_b   1.000
_cell.length_c   1.000
_cell.angle_alpha   90.00
_cell.angle_beta   90.00
_cell.angle_gamma   90.00
#
_symmetry.space_group_name_H-M   'P 1'
#
loop_
_entity.id
_entity.type
_entity.pdbx_description
1 polymer ?
#
loop_
_entity_poly.entity_id
_entity_poly.type
_entity_poly.pdbx_seq_one_letter_code
_entity_poly.pdbx_strand_id
1 'polypeptide(L)'
;PEEAAPANRKEQRRIEAMQRQQRTEKLKPLKTRLATLETTIAALETEKAALTEKLLDPEFFKKGDLAREASERFHHLEAEMEKSYTEWASVSADIERLEGDATPD
;
A
#
# COMPACT_ATOMS: atom_id res chain seq x y z
N PRO A 1 32.78 12.85 35.91
CA PRO A 1 33.07 12.55 34.49
C PRO A 1 33.48 11.08 34.36
N GLU A 2 32.48 10.22 34.23
CA GLU A 2 32.69 8.77 34.20
C GLU A 2 32.92 8.36 32.74
N GLU A 3 34.15 7.94 32.46
CA GLU A 3 34.55 7.41 31.16
C GLU A 3 33.74 6.15 30.86
N ALA A 4 32.67 6.28 30.07
CA ALA A 4 32.03 5.12 29.46
C ALA A 4 33.10 4.38 28.63
N ALA A 5 33.52 3.23 29.17
CA ALA A 5 34.61 2.41 28.65
C ALA A 5 34.41 2.09 27.15
N PRO A 6 35.48 1.95 26.35
CA PRO A 6 35.40 1.69 24.92
C PRO A 6 34.56 0.45 24.56
N ALA A 7 34.49 -0.55 25.43
CA ALA A 7 33.63 -1.72 25.29
C ALA A 7 32.11 -1.37 25.33
N ASN A 8 31.72 -0.43 26.19
CA ASN A 8 30.32 0.01 26.32
C ASN A 8 29.86 0.78 25.07
N ARG A 9 30.74 1.62 24.49
CA ARG A 9 30.44 2.32 23.22
C ARG A 9 30.32 1.38 22.02
N LYS A 10 31.12 0.31 22.00
CA LYS A 10 31.06 -0.71 20.94
C LYS A 10 29.76 -1.50 21.01
N GLU A 11 29.33 -1.87 22.21
CA GLU A 11 28.06 -2.58 22.41
C GLU A 11 26.85 -1.69 22.09
N GLN A 12 26.87 -0.43 22.53
CA GLN A 12 25.84 0.55 22.20
C GLN A 12 25.67 0.72 20.67
N ARG A 13 26.78 0.86 19.93
CA ARG A 13 26.76 0.94 18.47
C ARG A 13 26.21 -0.33 17.83
N ARG A 14 26.49 -1.50 18.40
CA ARG A 14 25.99 -2.79 17.90
C ARG A 14 24.47 -2.88 18.08
N ILE A 15 23.96 -2.50 19.25
CA ILE A 15 22.52 -2.49 19.54
C ILE A 15 21.79 -1.55 18.58
N GLU A 16 22.29 -0.33 18.38
CA GLU A 16 21.72 0.64 17.42
C GLU A 16 21.72 0.11 15.99
N ALA A 17 22.81 -0.53 15.55
CA ALA A 17 22.90 -1.13 14.23
C ALA A 17 21.88 -2.26 14.05
N MET A 18 21.73 -3.13 15.06
CA MET A 18 20.74 -4.22 15.05
C MET A 18 19.31 -3.68 15.01
N GLN A 19 19.00 -2.65 15.79
CA GLN A 19 17.68 -2.00 15.77
C GLN A 19 17.37 -1.39 14.40
N ARG A 20 18.34 -0.71 13.76
CA ARG A 20 18.19 -0.18 12.39
C ARG A 20 17.98 -1.29 11.37
N GLN A 21 18.71 -2.40 11.48
CA GLN A 21 18.58 -3.54 10.59
C GLN A 21 17.19 -4.17 10.71
N GLN A 22 16.74 -4.48 11.93
CA GLN A 22 15.42 -5.07 12.17
C GLN A 22 14.28 -4.20 11.63
N ARG A 23 14.38 -2.87 11.78
CA ARG A 23 13.41 -1.93 11.18
C ARG A 23 13.41 -2.00 9.67
N THR A 24 14.60 -1.96 9.05
CA THR A 24 14.73 -2.03 7.59
C THR A 24 14.15 -3.33 7.03
N GLU A 25 14.38 -4.45 7.71
CA GLU A 25 13.84 -5.76 7.32
C GLU A 25 12.31 -5.81 7.39
N LYS A 26 11.70 -5.11 8.36
CA LYS A 26 10.23 -4.96 8.44
C LYS A 26 9.65 -3.98 7.42
N LEU A 27 10.34 -2.87 7.15
CA LEU A 27 9.88 -1.84 6.23
C LEU A 27 9.91 -2.28 4.76
N LYS A 28 10.93 -3.05 4.35
CA LYS A 28 11.08 -3.53 2.96
C LYS A 28 9.82 -4.20 2.40
N PRO A 29 9.27 -5.27 3.02
CA PRO A 29 8.08 -5.93 2.48
C PRO A 29 6.84 -5.04 2.48
N LEU A 30 6.71 -4.13 3.45
CA LEU A 30 5.59 -3.17 3.49
C LEU A 30 5.66 -2.16 2.33
N LYS A 31 6.85 -1.60 2.05
CA LYS A 31 7.05 -0.70 0.91
C LYS A 31 6.80 -1.40 -0.42
N THR A 32 7.24 -2.65 -0.57
CA THR A 32 6.92 -3.46 -1.75
C THR A 32 5.42 -3.69 -1.88
N ARG A 33 4.74 -4.04 -0.79
CA ARG A 33 3.28 -4.23 -0.77
C ARG A 33 2.55 -2.94 -1.14
N LEU A 34 3.01 -1.80 -0.63
CA LEU A 34 2.44 -0.48 -0.95
C LEU A 34 2.54 -0.18 -2.46
N ALA A 35 3.73 -0.35 -3.05
CA ALA A 35 3.94 -0.15 -4.49
C ALA A 35 3.09 -1.10 -5.36
N THR A 36 2.92 -2.35 -4.91
CA THR A 36 2.00 -3.30 -5.58
C THR A 36 0.56 -2.80 -5.50
N LEU A 37 0.10 -2.35 -4.33
CA LEU A 37 -1.25 -1.82 -4.15
C LEU A 37 -1.50 -0.58 -5.02
N GLU A 38 -0.54 0.33 -5.11
CA GLU A 38 -0.62 1.51 -5.99
C GLU A 38 -0.77 1.10 -7.46
N THR A 39 -0.01 0.11 -7.90
CA THR A 39 -0.10 -0.43 -9.27
C THR A 39 -1.47 -1.09 -9.50
N THR A 40 -1.96 -1.86 -8.53
CA THR A 40 -3.28 -2.49 -8.60
C THR A 40 -4.39 -1.45 -8.66
N ILE A 41 -4.35 -0.43 -7.80
CA ILE A 41 -5.33 0.66 -7.78
C ILE A 41 -5.35 1.38 -9.14
N ALA A 42 -4.20 1.75 -9.68
CA ALA A 42 -4.12 2.43 -10.98
C ALA A 42 -4.72 1.57 -12.13
N ALA A 43 -4.51 0.25 -12.09
CA ALA A 43 -5.10 -0.67 -13.06
C ALA A 43 -6.63 -0.76 -12.91
N LEU A 44 -7.13 -0.88 -11.67
CA LEU A 44 -8.56 -0.91 -11.37
C LEU A 44 -9.25 0.41 -11.77
N GLU A 45 -8.61 1.55 -11.54
CA GLU A 45 -9.11 2.87 -11.96
C GLU A 45 -9.20 3.00 -13.47
N THR A 46 -8.18 2.52 -14.18
CA THR A 46 -8.18 2.49 -15.65
C THR A 46 -9.32 1.61 -16.18
N GLU A 47 -9.52 0.44 -15.58
CA GLU A 47 -10.61 -0.46 -15.98
C GLU A 47 -11.99 0.16 -15.67
N LYS A 48 -12.14 0.77 -14.48
CA LYS A 48 -13.37 1.45 -14.08
C LYS A 48 -13.70 2.60 -15.03
N ALA A 49 -12.73 3.42 -15.42
CA ALA A 49 -12.93 4.51 -16.37
C ALA A 49 -13.42 3.98 -17.73
N ALA A 50 -12.75 2.96 -18.27
CA ALA A 50 -13.13 2.34 -19.55
C ALA A 50 -14.52 1.68 -19.51
N LEU A 51 -14.90 1.06 -18.39
CA LEU A 51 -16.25 0.51 -18.21
C LEU A 51 -17.30 1.61 -18.04
N THR A 52 -16.97 2.69 -17.34
CA THR A 52 -17.88 3.84 -17.18
C THR A 52 -18.20 4.45 -18.53
N GLU A 53 -17.21 4.66 -19.40
CA GLU A 53 -17.44 5.17 -20.77
C GLU A 53 -18.38 4.27 -21.58
N LYS A 54 -18.21 2.95 -21.49
CA LYS A 54 -19.10 1.99 -22.15
C LYS A 54 -20.50 2.03 -21.58
N LEU A 55 -20.63 2.08 -20.26
CA LEU A 55 -21.93 2.15 -19.59
C LEU A 55 -22.62 3.50 -19.83
N LEU A 56 -21.91 4.58 -20.16
CA LEU A 56 -22.54 5.85 -20.53
C LEU A 56 -23.09 5.85 -21.96
N ASP A 57 -22.71 4.88 -22.81
CA ASP A 57 -23.22 4.75 -24.18
C ASP A 57 -24.61 4.08 -24.21
N PRO A 58 -25.69 4.79 -24.60
CA PRO A 58 -27.02 4.21 -24.71
C PRO A 58 -27.12 3.05 -25.71
N GLU A 59 -26.28 3.02 -26.75
CA GLU A 59 -26.24 1.92 -27.71
C GLU A 59 -25.59 0.67 -27.12
N PHE A 60 -24.63 0.84 -26.20
CA PHE A 60 -24.06 -0.26 -25.44
C PHE A 60 -25.09 -0.87 -24.47
N PHE A 61 -25.89 -0.03 -23.82
CA PHE A 61 -26.96 -0.51 -22.93
C PHE A 61 -28.02 -1.38 -23.62
N LYS A 62 -28.24 -1.19 -24.93
CA LYS A 62 -29.14 -2.04 -25.73
C LYS A 62 -28.61 -3.45 -25.92
N LYS A 63 -27.33 -3.72 -25.60
CA LYS A 63 -26.69 -5.04 -25.74
C LYS A 63 -26.95 -5.98 -24.55
N GLY A 64 -28.08 -5.84 -23.87
CA GLY A 64 -28.64 -6.79 -22.89
C GLY A 64 -27.61 -7.43 -21.96
N ASP A 65 -27.21 -8.66 -22.29
CA ASP A 65 -26.25 -9.45 -21.51
C ASP A 65 -24.89 -8.75 -21.34
N LEU A 66 -24.36 -8.10 -22.39
CA LEU A 66 -23.08 -7.38 -22.31
C LEU A 66 -23.15 -6.17 -21.38
N ALA A 67 -24.30 -5.47 -21.35
CA ALA A 67 -24.50 -4.33 -20.47
C ALA A 67 -24.65 -4.78 -19.00
N ARG A 68 -25.31 -5.92 -18.77
CA ARG A 68 -25.41 -6.55 -17.44
C ARG A 68 -24.05 -6.99 -16.93
N GLU A 69 -23.27 -7.71 -17.74
CA GLU A 69 -21.91 -8.16 -17.38
C GLU A 69 -20.99 -6.97 -17.08
N ALA A 70 -21.06 -5.91 -17.89
CA ALA A 70 -20.30 -4.68 -17.64
C ALA A 70 -20.70 -3.99 -16.32
N SER A 71 -21.99 -3.98 -15.99
CA SER A 71 -22.49 -3.41 -14.72
C SER A 71 -22.06 -4.26 -13.52
N GLU A 72 -22.11 -5.59 -13.63
CA GLU A 72 -21.62 -6.50 -12.59
C GLU A 72 -20.11 -6.35 -12.38
N ARG A 73 -19.33 -6.26 -13.47
CA ARG A 73 -17.88 -6.01 -13.38
C ARG A 73 -17.59 -4.64 -12.76
N PHE A 74 -18.35 -3.61 -13.11
CA PHE A 74 -18.22 -2.28 -12.53
C PHE A 74 -18.42 -2.32 -11.00
N HIS A 75 -19.48 -2.96 -10.51
CA HIS A 75 -19.70 -3.12 -9.07
C HIS A 75 -18.59 -3.93 -8.39
N HIS A 76 -18.09 -4.98 -9.05
CA HIS A 76 -16.96 -5.74 -8.51
C HIS A 76 -15.70 -4.88 -8.41
N LEU A 77 -15.38 -4.09 -9.44
CA LEU A 77 -14.27 -3.16 -9.43
C LEU A 77 -14.39 -2.14 -8.30
N GLU A 78 -15.58 -1.62 -8.03
CA GLU A 78 -15.77 -0.69 -6.91
C GLU A 78 -15.43 -1.34 -5.56
N ALA A 79 -15.86 -2.57 -5.34
CA ALA A 79 -15.53 -3.32 -4.12
C ALA A 79 -14.03 -3.67 -4.04
N GLU A 80 -13.40 -4.04 -5.16
CA GLU A 80 -11.96 -4.31 -5.22
C GLU A 80 -11.16 -3.04 -4.92
N MET A 81 -11.54 -1.91 -5.52
CA MET A 81 -10.91 -0.61 -5.28
C MET A 81 -11.02 -0.18 -3.82
N GLU A 82 -12.22 -0.26 -3.22
CA GLU A 82 -12.42 0.09 -1.80
C GLU A 82 -11.52 -0.74 -0.88
N LYS A 83 -11.42 -2.04 -1.15
CA LYS A 83 -10.53 -2.94 -0.42
C LYS A 83 -9.07 -2.55 -0.60
N SER A 84 -8.62 -2.32 -1.84
CA SER A 84 -7.24 -1.92 -2.13
C SER A 84 -6.88 -0.58 -1.48
N TYR A 85 -7.78 0.39 -1.47
CA TYR A 85 -7.60 1.67 -0.80
C TYR A 85 -7.51 1.52 0.73
N THR A 86 -8.38 0.69 1.32
CA THR A 86 -8.35 0.37 2.75
C THR A 86 -7.02 -0.29 3.13
N GLU A 87 -6.56 -1.24 2.31
CA GLU A 87 -5.29 -1.93 2.52
C GLU A 87 -4.10 -0.98 2.36
N TRP A 88 -4.11 -0.13 1.33
CA TRP A 88 -3.09 0.89 1.11
C TRP A 88 -2.99 1.82 2.32
N ALA A 89 -4.12 2.32 2.83
CA ALA A 89 -4.15 3.19 4.01
C ALA A 89 -3.56 2.48 5.25
N SER A 90 -3.91 1.21 5.46
CA SER A 90 -3.38 0.42 6.57
C SER A 90 -1.86 0.20 6.45
N VAL A 91 -1.37 -0.15 5.25
CA VAL A 91 0.06 -0.41 5.02
C VAL A 91 0.86 0.88 5.13
N SER A 92 0.35 2.00 4.62
CA SER A 92 0.95 3.34 4.79
C SER A 92 1.07 3.70 6.27
N ALA A 93 0.00 3.51 7.06
CA ALA A 93 0.04 3.77 8.49
C ALA A 93 1.03 2.88 9.25
N ASP A 94 1.19 1.62 8.85
CA ASP A 94 2.19 0.71 9.44
C ASP A 94 3.62 1.12 9.08
N ILE A 95 3.86 1.62 7.86
CA ILE A 95 5.15 2.19 7.45
C ILE A 95 5.46 3.44 8.28
N GLU A 96 4.52 4.38 8.38
CA GLU A 96 4.67 5.61 9.17
C GLU A 96 4.97 5.31 10.63
N ARG A 97 4.31 4.31 11.23
CA ARG A 97 4.59 3.88 12.61
C ARG A 97 6.03 3.39 12.77
N LEU A 98 6.49 2.52 11.86
CA LEU A 98 7.84 1.96 11.89
C LEU A 98 8.95 2.99 11.58
N GLU A 99 8.63 4.01 10.80
CA GLU A 99 9.54 5.13 10.50
C GLU A 99 9.53 6.19 11.61
N GLY A 100 8.38 6.48 12.22
CA GLY A 100 8.23 7.38 13.37
C GLY A 100 9.01 6.88 14.60
N ASP A 101 8.98 5.58 14.87
CA ASP A 101 9.81 4.93 15.90
C ASP A 101 11.34 5.09 15.65
N ALA A 102 11.76 5.52 14.45
CA ALA A 102 13.17 5.69 14.09
C ALA A 102 13.71 7.11 14.32
N THR A 103 12.85 8.10 14.63
CA THR A 103 13.25 9.49 14.86
C THR A 103 13.08 9.83 16.35
N PRO A 104 14.15 9.79 17.16
CA PRO A 104 14.11 10.39 18.48
C PRO A 104 14.13 11.92 18.34
N ASP A 105 13.29 12.60 19.11
CA ASP A 105 13.33 14.06 19.36
C ASP A 105 14.71 14.46 19.95
#